data_AF-A0A3D2KLK3-F1
#
_entry.id   AF-A0A3D2KLK3-F1
#
_cell.length_a   1.000
_cell.length_b   1.000
_cell.length_c   1.000
_cell.angle_alpha   90.00
_cell.angle_beta   90.00
_cell.angle_gamma   90.00
#
_symmetry.space_group_name_H-M   'P 1'
#
loop_
_entity.id
_entity.type
_entity.pdbx_description
1 polymer ?
#
loop_
_entity_poly.entity_id
_entity_poly.type
_entity_poly.pdbx_seq_one_letter_code
_entity_poly.pdbx_strand_id
1 'polypeptide(L)'
;MITPRIRRIVELESAAASRPGAVLASASSPERLDIMAEVLALGGRASLPGFPRALPSVLSSVRGIFESLVSLGDNPARPAVEAPQDFFAVLEQRARRWGVSAIGYARLPRELVFKGKGVLHPNAVVLAMAMDRRRLAKAPSLDTAVMVHQTYARLGRAANAVARFLRRHGYSAQACHPLGGQVLYPPLGWLAGLGHRGPAGLLVTPDHGPGVRLAAVFTSIENLPFGRGDDPERVERVGEFCSKCGLCIDECPVGAVKRKPTP
;
A
#
# COMPACT_ATOMS: atom_id res chain seq x y z
N MET A 1 0.70 -20.82 -17.07
CA MET A 1 2.05 -21.21 -16.61
C MET A 1 2.65 -20.04 -15.85
N ILE A 2 2.80 -20.14 -14.53
CA ILE A 2 3.34 -19.04 -13.70
C ILE A 2 4.81 -18.85 -14.08
N THR A 3 5.20 -17.67 -14.57
CA THR A 3 6.60 -17.37 -14.93
C THR A 3 7.53 -17.62 -13.73
N PRO A 4 8.76 -18.15 -13.90
CA PRO A 4 9.68 -18.45 -12.79
C PRO A 4 9.86 -17.32 -11.76
N ARG A 5 9.79 -16.07 -12.22
CA ARG A 5 9.84 -14.88 -11.36
C ARG A 5 8.67 -14.76 -10.38
N ILE A 6 7.45 -15.09 -10.81
CA ILE A 6 6.27 -15.01 -9.94
C ILE A 6 6.32 -16.11 -8.88
N ARG A 7 6.71 -17.34 -9.26
CA ARG A 7 6.96 -18.42 -8.30
C ARG A 7 7.98 -18.00 -7.24
N ARG A 8 9.08 -17.37 -7.67
CA ARG A 8 10.10 -16.87 -6.75
C ARG A 8 9.58 -15.78 -5.80
N ILE A 9 8.70 -14.89 -6.26
CA ILE A 9 8.05 -13.90 -5.39
C ILE A 9 7.23 -14.60 -4.30
N VAL A 10 6.44 -15.61 -4.67
CA VAL A 10 5.64 -16.39 -3.71
C VAL A 10 6.54 -17.07 -2.67
N GLU A 11 7.62 -17.71 -3.10
CA GLU A 11 8.60 -18.33 -2.19
C GLU A 11 9.20 -17.31 -1.21
N LEU A 12 9.57 -16.12 -1.70
CA LEU A 12 10.13 -15.06 -0.88
C LEU A 12 9.10 -14.45 0.09
N GLU A 13 7.84 -14.29 -0.32
CA GLU A 13 6.75 -13.86 0.57
C GLU A 13 6.53 -14.87 1.70
N SER A 14 6.50 -16.17 1.38
CA SER A 14 6.38 -17.25 2.37
C SER A 14 7.58 -17.25 3.32
N ALA A 15 8.80 -17.09 2.80
CA ALA A 15 10.00 -17.00 3.62
C ALA A 15 9.97 -15.78 4.56
N ALA A 16 9.41 -14.65 4.14
CA ALA A 16 9.21 -13.49 5.01
C ALA A 16 8.21 -13.78 6.14
N ALA A 17 7.13 -14.50 5.86
CA ALA A 17 6.15 -14.91 6.87
C ALA A 17 6.71 -15.95 7.86
N SER A 18 7.65 -16.80 7.44
CA SER A 18 8.28 -17.79 8.31
C SER A 18 9.40 -17.24 9.19
N ARG A 19 9.73 -15.95 9.11
CA ARG A 19 10.78 -15.35 9.95
C ARG A 19 10.35 -15.25 11.42
N PRO A 20 11.25 -15.49 12.38
CA PRO A 20 10.96 -15.28 13.80
C PRO A 20 10.45 -13.86 14.07
N GLY A 21 9.37 -13.75 14.83
CA GLY A 21 8.76 -12.46 15.18
C GLY A 21 7.90 -11.82 14.07
N ALA A 22 7.73 -12.48 12.92
CA ALA A 22 6.84 -11.97 11.88
C ALA A 22 5.40 -11.80 12.39
N VAL A 23 4.79 -10.68 12.04
CA VAL A 23 3.38 -10.39 12.26
C VAL A 23 2.55 -11.15 11.22
N LEU A 24 1.81 -12.14 11.69
CA LEU A 24 0.96 -13.00 10.87
C LEU A 24 -0.51 -12.60 10.94
N ALA A 25 -1.24 -13.04 9.92
CA ALA A 25 -2.69 -12.99 9.89
C ALA A 25 -3.36 -13.54 11.17
N SER A 26 -4.54 -13.01 11.45
CA SER A 26 -5.48 -13.49 12.46
C SER A 26 -6.54 -14.40 11.83
N ALA A 27 -7.41 -15.01 12.65
CA ALA A 27 -8.53 -15.81 12.14
C ALA A 27 -9.52 -14.98 11.30
N SER A 28 -9.72 -13.70 11.65
CA SER A 28 -10.60 -12.76 10.95
C SER A 28 -9.93 -12.04 9.77
N SER A 29 -8.69 -12.40 9.44
CA SER A 29 -7.98 -11.79 8.32
C SER A 29 -8.61 -12.16 6.97
N PRO A 30 -8.59 -11.23 5.99
CA PRO A 30 -9.10 -11.47 4.65
C PRO A 30 -8.15 -12.34 3.83
N GLU A 31 -8.68 -12.87 2.73
CA GLU A 31 -7.89 -13.50 1.68
C GLU A 31 -7.45 -12.46 0.64
N ARG A 32 -6.24 -12.64 0.11
CA ARG A 32 -5.72 -11.78 -0.96
C ARG A 32 -6.25 -12.27 -2.29
N LEU A 33 -6.86 -11.39 -3.07
CA LEU A 33 -7.16 -11.68 -4.47
C LEU A 33 -5.87 -11.63 -5.30
N ASP A 34 -5.39 -12.77 -5.76
CA ASP A 34 -4.20 -12.87 -6.62
C ASP A 34 -4.57 -12.65 -8.09
N ILE A 35 -4.63 -11.38 -8.51
CA ILE A 35 -5.10 -10.94 -9.85
C ILE A 35 -4.46 -11.73 -11.01
N MET A 36 -3.17 -12.06 -10.92
CA MET A 36 -2.51 -12.84 -11.99
C MET A 36 -3.00 -14.28 -12.08
N ALA A 37 -3.33 -14.90 -10.93
CA ALA A 37 -3.92 -16.22 -10.90
C ALA A 37 -5.34 -16.17 -11.47
N GLU A 38 -6.13 -15.16 -11.12
CA GLU A 38 -7.48 -14.93 -11.66
C GLU A 38 -7.47 -14.73 -13.18
N VAL A 39 -6.60 -13.86 -13.70
CA VAL A 39 -6.49 -13.63 -15.16
C VAL A 39 -6.06 -14.90 -15.90
N LEU A 40 -5.22 -15.73 -15.28
CA LEU A 40 -4.85 -17.03 -15.84
C LEU A 40 -6.02 -18.02 -15.80
N ALA A 41 -6.80 -18.05 -14.71
CA ALA A 41 -7.99 -18.88 -14.55
C ALA A 41 -9.09 -18.52 -15.56
N LEU A 42 -9.18 -17.24 -15.97
CA LEU A 42 -10.05 -16.76 -17.04
C LEU A 42 -9.56 -17.15 -18.46
N GLY A 43 -8.54 -18.00 -18.57
CA GLY A 43 -8.08 -18.56 -19.85
C GLY A 43 -7.46 -17.52 -20.79
N GLY A 44 -6.91 -16.42 -20.26
CA GLY A 44 -6.31 -15.36 -21.08
C GLY A 44 -7.30 -14.56 -21.93
N ARG A 45 -8.62 -14.75 -21.74
CA ARG A 45 -9.68 -14.03 -22.46
C ARG A 45 -9.84 -12.57 -22.04
N ALA A 46 -9.23 -12.18 -20.92
CA ALA A 46 -9.18 -10.81 -20.44
C ALA A 46 -7.79 -10.22 -20.68
N SER A 47 -7.72 -9.10 -21.38
CA SER A 47 -6.50 -8.30 -21.46
C SER A 47 -6.31 -7.52 -20.15
N LEU A 48 -5.09 -7.45 -19.65
CA LEU A 48 -4.80 -6.61 -18.49
C LEU A 48 -5.10 -5.15 -18.85
N PRO A 49 -5.85 -4.41 -18.00
CA PRO A 49 -6.20 -3.02 -18.29
C PRO A 49 -4.96 -2.18 -18.64
N GLY A 50 -5.01 -1.50 -19.79
CA GLY A 50 -3.92 -0.64 -20.26
C GLY A 50 -2.77 -1.37 -20.97
N PHE A 51 -2.84 -2.69 -21.15
CA PHE A 51 -1.88 -3.43 -21.98
C PHE A 51 -2.03 -3.07 -23.49
N PRO A 52 -0.94 -3.06 -24.29
CA PRO A 52 0.47 -3.24 -23.93
C PRO A 52 1.15 -1.99 -23.33
N ARG A 53 0.49 -0.82 -23.37
CA ARG A 53 1.09 0.46 -22.95
C ARG A 53 1.52 0.50 -21.48
N ALA A 54 0.87 -0.27 -20.60
CA ALA A 54 1.22 -0.37 -19.19
C ALA A 54 2.41 -1.30 -18.89
N LEU A 55 2.83 -2.14 -19.86
CA LEU A 55 3.84 -3.19 -19.65
C LEU A 55 5.15 -2.69 -19.03
N PRO A 56 5.74 -1.54 -19.45
CA PRO A 56 6.96 -1.03 -18.81
C PRO A 56 6.79 -0.74 -17.31
N SER A 57 5.63 -0.22 -16.91
CA SER A 57 5.33 0.08 -15.51
C SER A 57 5.03 -1.17 -14.69
N VAL A 58 4.40 -2.18 -15.31
CA VAL A 58 4.22 -3.51 -14.70
C VAL A 58 5.57 -4.18 -14.46
N LEU A 59 6.47 -4.20 -15.46
CA LEU A 59 7.82 -4.74 -15.29
C LEU A 59 8.62 -4.01 -14.21
N SER A 60 8.52 -2.68 -14.15
CA SER A 60 9.11 -1.90 -13.06
C SER A 60 8.52 -2.28 -11.70
N SER A 61 7.22 -2.57 -11.62
CA SER A 61 6.56 -2.97 -10.37
C SER A 61 7.02 -4.36 -9.94
N VAL A 62 7.14 -5.32 -10.87
CA VAL A 62 7.66 -6.67 -10.59
C VAL A 62 9.10 -6.59 -10.05
N ARG A 63 9.95 -5.74 -10.65
CA ARG A 63 11.29 -5.47 -10.12
C ARG A 63 11.24 -4.88 -8.71
N GLY A 64 10.34 -3.93 -8.45
CA GLY A 64 10.16 -3.30 -7.14
C GLY A 64 9.67 -4.27 -6.06
N ILE A 65 8.78 -5.20 -6.39
CA ILE A 65 8.34 -6.29 -5.50
C ILE A 65 9.51 -7.19 -5.15
N PHE A 66 10.29 -7.61 -6.15
CA PHE A 66 11.46 -8.45 -5.93
C PHE A 66 12.49 -7.76 -5.03
N GLU A 67 12.78 -6.49 -5.28
CA GLU A 67 13.64 -5.68 -4.41
C GLU A 67 13.10 -5.58 -2.98
N SER A 68 11.78 -5.39 -2.80
CA SER A 68 11.15 -5.31 -1.48
C SER A 68 11.42 -6.56 -0.64
N LEU A 69 11.39 -7.73 -1.28
CA LEU A 69 11.52 -9.04 -0.64
C LEU A 69 12.98 -9.48 -0.46
N VAL A 70 13.84 -9.27 -1.47
CA VAL A 70 15.26 -9.63 -1.38
C VAL A 70 16.00 -8.75 -0.38
N SER A 71 15.69 -7.45 -0.36
CA SER A 71 16.36 -6.51 0.56
C SER A 71 16.04 -6.71 2.04
N LEU A 72 15.18 -7.67 2.39
CA LEU A 72 15.01 -8.11 3.77
C LEU A 72 16.28 -8.75 4.34
N GLY A 73 17.15 -9.30 3.49
CA GLY A 73 18.48 -9.77 3.87
C GLY A 73 19.45 -8.65 4.26
N ASP A 74 19.17 -7.41 3.84
CA ASP A 74 20.01 -6.24 4.12
C ASP A 74 19.67 -5.58 5.48
N ASN A 75 18.70 -6.14 6.23
CA ASN A 75 18.37 -5.61 7.55
C ASN A 75 19.53 -5.83 8.53
N PRO A 76 19.82 -4.85 9.40
CA PRO A 76 20.89 -4.99 10.39
C PRO A 76 20.58 -6.14 11.36
N ALA A 77 21.62 -6.89 11.76
CA ALA A 77 21.47 -8.02 12.67
C ALA A 77 20.96 -7.60 14.07
N ARG A 78 21.24 -6.37 14.48
CA ARG A 78 20.77 -5.74 15.73
C ARG A 78 20.14 -4.39 15.38
N PRO A 79 18.86 -4.37 14.93
CA PRO A 79 18.22 -3.15 14.54
C PRO A 79 17.95 -2.24 15.75
N ALA A 80 18.15 -0.94 15.58
CA ALA A 80 17.68 0.05 16.53
C ALA A 80 16.14 0.05 16.59
N VAL A 81 15.60 0.42 17.75
CA VAL A 81 14.15 0.49 18.01
C VAL A 81 13.67 1.90 18.34
N GLU A 82 14.56 2.82 18.67
CA GLU A 82 14.23 4.22 18.93
C GLU A 82 14.84 5.14 17.88
N ALA A 83 14.05 6.10 17.41
CA ALA A 83 14.49 7.17 16.54
C ALA A 83 14.42 8.54 17.24
N PRO A 84 15.42 9.41 17.05
CA PRO A 84 15.33 10.81 17.46
C PRO A 84 14.08 11.49 16.87
N GLN A 85 13.46 12.43 17.59
CA GLN A 85 12.21 13.06 17.12
C GLN A 85 12.38 13.84 15.81
N ASP A 86 13.53 14.48 15.61
CA ASP A 86 13.88 15.23 14.39
C ASP A 86 14.08 14.32 13.17
N PHE A 87 14.35 13.03 13.38
CA PHE A 87 14.48 12.04 12.30
C PHE A 87 13.20 11.93 11.46
N PHE A 88 12.02 12.04 12.08
CA PHE A 88 10.75 11.91 11.37
C PHE A 88 10.55 13.05 10.36
N ALA A 89 10.89 14.29 10.72
CA ALA A 89 10.85 15.41 9.78
C ALA A 89 11.79 15.19 8.57
N VAL A 90 12.97 14.61 8.80
CA VAL A 90 13.91 14.25 7.72
C VAL A 90 13.33 13.15 6.82
N LEU A 91 12.74 12.11 7.43
CA LEU A 91 12.09 11.01 6.72
C LEU A 91 10.95 11.51 5.82
N GLU A 92 10.09 12.37 6.36
CA GLU A 92 8.95 12.95 5.64
C GLU A 92 9.41 13.83 4.48
N GLN A 93 10.42 14.67 4.70
CA GLN A 93 11.02 15.48 3.62
C GLN A 93 11.63 14.60 2.52
N ARG A 94 12.24 13.47 2.87
CA ARG A 94 12.76 12.49 1.89
C ARG A 94 11.62 11.80 1.13
N ALA A 95 10.56 11.37 1.82
CA ALA A 95 9.39 10.76 1.20
C ALA A 95 8.73 11.70 0.18
N ARG A 96 8.55 12.98 0.53
CA ARG A 96 8.01 14.01 -0.38
C ARG A 96 8.88 14.18 -1.63
N ARG A 97 10.21 14.19 -1.49
CA ARG A 97 11.15 14.21 -2.65
C ARG A 97 11.03 12.97 -3.55
N TRP A 98 10.57 11.84 -3.04
CA TRP A 98 10.27 10.64 -3.85
C TRP A 98 8.86 10.61 -4.42
N GLY A 99 8.10 11.71 -4.28
CA GLY A 99 6.77 11.88 -4.85
C GLY A 99 5.63 11.35 -3.98
N VAL A 100 5.89 11.03 -2.70
CA VAL A 100 4.84 10.72 -1.72
C VAL A 100 4.06 12.01 -1.43
N SER A 101 2.74 11.96 -1.57
CA SER A 101 1.85 13.10 -1.32
C SER A 101 1.48 13.24 0.15
N ALA A 102 1.35 12.12 0.87
CA ALA A 102 1.11 12.11 2.30
C ALA A 102 1.78 10.90 2.97
N ILE A 103 2.23 11.08 4.20
CA ILE A 103 2.94 10.07 5.01
C ILE A 103 2.35 10.08 6.41
N GLY A 104 2.18 8.90 7.00
CA GLY A 104 1.58 8.75 8.31
C GLY A 104 2.06 7.46 8.97
N TYR A 105 1.73 7.27 10.25
CA TYR A 105 2.29 6.20 11.05
C TYR A 105 1.20 5.43 11.81
N ALA A 106 1.25 4.12 11.73
CA ALA A 106 0.26 3.24 12.35
C ALA A 106 0.90 1.99 12.96
N ARG A 107 0.25 1.45 13.99
CA ARG A 107 0.44 0.06 14.39
C ARG A 107 -0.45 -0.81 13.51
N LEU A 108 0.09 -1.91 13.00
CA LEU A 108 -0.58 -2.87 12.14
C LEU A 108 -1.40 -3.86 12.99
N PRO A 109 -2.74 -3.82 12.93
CA PRO A 109 -3.57 -4.90 13.46
C PRO A 109 -3.39 -6.15 12.60
N ARG A 110 -3.38 -7.32 13.24
CA ARG A 110 -3.14 -8.62 12.56
C ARG A 110 -4.24 -8.96 11.57
N GLU A 111 -5.44 -8.45 11.79
CA GLU A 111 -6.63 -8.58 10.94
C GLU A 111 -6.41 -7.94 9.57
N LEU A 112 -5.47 -7.00 9.46
CA LEU A 112 -5.13 -6.37 8.18
C LEU A 112 -4.08 -7.14 7.39
N VAL A 113 -3.42 -8.16 7.97
CA VAL A 113 -2.49 -9.03 7.25
C VAL A 113 -3.31 -10.09 6.50
N PHE A 114 -3.06 -10.26 5.19
CA PHE A 114 -3.76 -11.28 4.41
C PHE A 114 -3.39 -12.71 4.88
N LYS A 115 -4.35 -13.64 4.81
CA LYS A 115 -4.10 -15.06 5.11
C LYS A 115 -2.91 -15.60 4.31
N GLY A 116 -2.06 -16.38 4.97
CA GLY A 116 -0.85 -16.95 4.36
C GLY A 116 0.28 -15.94 4.09
N LYS A 117 0.14 -14.68 4.54
CA LYS A 117 1.17 -13.63 4.45
C LYS A 117 1.65 -13.23 5.84
N GLY A 118 2.77 -12.52 5.88
CA GLY A 118 3.35 -11.97 7.10
C GLY A 118 4.30 -10.81 6.81
N VAL A 119 4.51 -9.95 7.81
CA VAL A 119 5.44 -8.81 7.74
C VAL A 119 6.36 -8.82 8.96
N LEU A 120 7.55 -8.23 8.86
CA LEU A 120 8.57 -8.33 9.89
C LEU A 120 8.24 -7.56 11.17
N HIS A 121 7.49 -6.47 11.08
CA HIS A 121 7.26 -5.55 12.19
C HIS A 121 5.81 -5.07 12.25
N PRO A 122 5.28 -4.79 13.45
CA PRO A 122 3.94 -4.24 13.61
C PRO A 122 3.87 -2.73 13.36
N ASN A 123 5.00 -2.02 13.31
CA ASN A 123 5.02 -0.56 13.18
C ASN A 123 5.20 -0.17 11.72
N ALA A 124 4.29 0.65 11.20
CA ALA A 124 4.19 0.96 9.77
C ALA A 124 4.34 2.45 9.50
N VAL A 125 5.21 2.78 8.55
CA VAL A 125 5.21 4.04 7.81
C VAL A 125 4.31 3.86 6.58
N VAL A 126 3.17 4.54 6.54
CA VAL A 126 2.19 4.43 5.46
C VAL A 126 2.37 5.58 4.49
N LEU A 127 2.40 5.27 3.19
CA LEU A 127 2.69 6.23 2.13
C LEU A 127 1.49 6.31 1.19
N ALA A 128 1.05 7.53 0.88
CA ALA A 128 0.10 7.82 -0.18
C ALA A 128 0.79 8.53 -1.35
N MET A 129 0.43 8.17 -2.58
CA MET A 129 0.85 8.88 -3.78
C MET A 129 -0.38 9.23 -4.63
N ALA A 130 -0.52 10.51 -4.94
CA ALA A 130 -1.56 11.02 -5.81
C ALA A 130 -1.50 10.42 -7.21
N MET A 131 -2.67 10.06 -7.73
CA MET A 131 -2.89 9.76 -9.14
C MET A 131 -3.05 11.04 -9.95
N ASP A 132 -2.78 10.98 -11.25
CA ASP A 132 -3.01 12.12 -12.14
C ASP A 132 -4.52 12.38 -12.27
N ARG A 133 -4.98 13.53 -11.77
CA ARG A 133 -6.40 13.89 -11.73
C ARG A 133 -7.04 13.99 -13.12
N ARG A 134 -6.32 14.50 -14.12
CA ARG A 134 -6.85 14.67 -15.48
C ARG A 134 -7.05 13.32 -16.16
N ARG A 135 -6.15 12.37 -15.92
CA ARG A 135 -6.24 11.02 -16.47
C ARG A 135 -7.25 10.18 -15.70
N LEU A 136 -7.35 10.36 -14.38
CA LEU A 136 -8.36 9.71 -13.53
C LEU A 136 -9.78 10.13 -13.92
N ALA A 137 -10.00 11.39 -14.28
CA ALA A 137 -11.31 11.90 -14.72
C ALA A 137 -11.83 11.23 -16.01
N LYS A 138 -10.99 10.50 -16.73
CA LYS A 138 -11.37 9.72 -17.92
C LYS A 138 -11.78 8.29 -17.58
N ALA A 139 -11.96 7.94 -16.30
CA ALA A 139 -12.32 6.59 -15.91
C ALA A 139 -13.77 6.27 -16.36
N PRO A 140 -14.04 5.05 -16.87
CA PRO A 140 -13.07 3.99 -17.20
C PRO A 140 -12.39 4.23 -18.56
N SER A 141 -11.06 4.20 -18.62
CA SER A 141 -10.32 4.26 -19.90
C SER A 141 -8.95 3.59 -19.84
N LEU A 142 -8.42 3.24 -21.03
CA LEU A 142 -7.05 2.73 -21.16
C LEU A 142 -6.00 3.70 -20.60
N ASP A 143 -6.21 5.01 -20.80
CA ASP A 143 -5.31 6.05 -20.27
C ASP A 143 -5.28 6.03 -18.73
N THR A 144 -6.44 5.87 -18.10
CA THR A 144 -6.56 5.69 -16.64
C THR A 144 -5.80 4.43 -16.19
N ALA A 145 -5.97 3.31 -16.88
CA ALA A 145 -5.32 2.06 -16.52
C ALA A 145 -3.78 2.15 -16.60
N VAL A 146 -3.25 2.77 -17.67
CA VAL A 146 -1.80 3.04 -17.81
C VAL A 146 -1.30 3.93 -16.67
N MET A 147 -2.03 4.99 -16.34
CA MET A 147 -1.70 5.92 -15.25
C MET A 147 -1.62 5.22 -13.89
N VAL A 148 -2.56 4.32 -13.60
CA VAL A 148 -2.58 3.54 -12.37
C VAL A 148 -1.32 2.70 -12.23
N HIS A 149 -0.92 1.99 -13.30
CA HIS A 149 0.32 1.21 -13.28
C HIS A 149 1.58 2.07 -13.14
N GLN A 150 1.62 3.25 -13.77
CA GLN A 150 2.72 4.21 -13.58
C GLN A 150 2.81 4.69 -12.12
N THR A 151 1.67 4.93 -11.48
CA THR A 151 1.60 5.33 -10.07
C THR A 151 2.07 4.20 -9.15
N TYR A 152 1.66 2.95 -9.42
CA TYR A 152 2.18 1.77 -8.70
C TYR A 152 3.70 1.67 -8.80
N ALA A 153 4.26 1.81 -10.01
CA ALA A 153 5.70 1.72 -10.22
C ALA A 153 6.47 2.83 -9.48
N ARG A 154 5.96 4.07 -9.49
CA ARG A 154 6.57 5.20 -8.76
C ARG A 154 6.50 5.01 -7.25
N LEU A 155 5.32 4.66 -6.72
CA LEU A 155 5.12 4.46 -5.29
C LEU A 155 5.90 3.25 -4.76
N GLY A 156 6.01 2.18 -5.54
CA GLY A 156 6.86 1.04 -5.20
C GLY A 156 8.33 1.42 -5.05
N ARG A 157 8.86 2.24 -5.96
CA ARG A 157 10.23 2.78 -5.84
C ARG A 157 10.39 3.67 -4.62
N ALA A 158 9.39 4.50 -4.31
CA ALA A 158 9.40 5.35 -3.12
C ALA A 158 9.41 4.51 -1.82
N ALA A 159 8.57 3.46 -1.73
CA ALA A 159 8.54 2.56 -0.59
C ALA A 159 9.90 1.84 -0.38
N ASN A 160 10.51 1.33 -1.46
CA ASN A 160 11.86 0.76 -1.39
C ASN A 160 12.92 1.78 -0.97
N ALA A 161 12.81 3.04 -1.44
CA ALA A 161 13.73 4.11 -1.06
C ALA A 161 13.60 4.48 0.42
N VAL A 162 12.38 4.54 0.95
CA VAL A 162 12.11 4.71 2.38
C VAL A 162 12.71 3.56 3.19
N ALA A 163 12.44 2.31 2.81
CA ALA A 163 12.99 1.15 3.51
C ALA A 163 14.53 1.14 3.50
N ARG A 164 15.16 1.47 2.36
CA ARG A 164 16.62 1.61 2.26
C ARG A 164 17.17 2.76 3.10
N PHE A 165 16.44 3.86 3.20
CA PHE A 165 16.81 4.98 4.07
C PHE A 165 16.79 4.56 5.53
N LEU A 166 15.73 3.90 5.99
CA LEU A 166 15.64 3.37 7.35
C LEU A 166 16.77 2.38 7.66
N ARG A 167 17.04 1.42 6.75
CA ARG A 167 18.16 0.46 6.91
C ARG A 167 19.52 1.13 7.05
N ARG A 168 19.79 2.17 6.25
CA ARG A 168 21.05 2.94 6.34
C ARG A 168 21.21 3.69 7.67
N HIS A 169 20.13 3.92 8.41
CA HIS A 169 20.15 4.52 9.74
C HIS A 169 20.04 3.47 10.86
N GLY A 170 20.26 2.19 10.55
CA GLY A 170 20.30 1.12 11.55
C GLY A 170 18.95 0.52 11.93
N TYR A 171 17.87 0.86 11.24
CA TYR A 171 16.53 0.29 11.49
C TYR A 171 16.26 -0.91 10.58
N SER A 172 15.61 -1.94 11.10
CA SER A 172 15.05 -2.98 10.22
C SER A 172 13.85 -2.40 9.48
N ALA A 173 13.74 -2.68 8.18
CA ALA A 173 12.66 -2.17 7.34
C ALA A 173 12.28 -3.14 6.19
N GLN A 174 10.98 -3.41 6.08
CA GLN A 174 10.36 -4.14 4.98
C GLN A 174 9.45 -3.21 4.19
N ALA A 175 9.79 -2.96 2.93
CA ALA A 175 8.83 -2.33 2.02
C ALA A 175 7.73 -3.33 1.65
N CYS A 176 6.49 -2.86 1.61
CA CYS A 176 5.35 -3.58 1.07
C CYS A 176 4.88 -2.83 -0.18
N HIS A 177 5.09 -3.45 -1.33
CA HIS A 177 4.84 -2.83 -2.63
C HIS A 177 3.33 -2.55 -2.82
N PRO A 178 2.93 -1.43 -3.44
CA PRO A 178 1.52 -1.08 -3.59
C PRO A 178 0.76 -2.02 -4.54
N LEU A 179 1.45 -2.66 -5.48
CA LEU A 179 0.94 -3.77 -6.29
C LEU A 179 1.28 -5.10 -5.61
N GLY A 180 0.26 -5.88 -5.22
CA GLY A 180 0.45 -7.21 -4.63
C GLY A 180 0.88 -7.20 -3.16
N GLY A 181 0.52 -6.17 -2.39
CA GLY A 181 0.87 -6.05 -0.98
C GLY A 181 0.44 -7.24 -0.09
N GLN A 182 1.05 -7.33 1.08
CA GLN A 182 0.82 -8.37 2.08
C GLN A 182 -0.23 -7.98 3.13
N VAL A 183 -0.71 -6.73 3.10
CA VAL A 183 -1.70 -6.18 4.04
C VAL A 183 -2.79 -5.38 3.33
N LEU A 184 -3.90 -5.15 4.01
CA LEU A 184 -4.96 -4.22 3.61
C LEU A 184 -4.55 -2.77 3.85
N TYR A 185 -4.20 -2.05 2.78
CA TYR A 185 -3.72 -0.67 2.89
C TYR A 185 -4.78 0.38 3.27
N PRO A 186 -6.01 0.40 2.74
CA PRO A 186 -6.97 1.46 3.09
C PRO A 186 -7.26 1.60 4.60
N PRO A 187 -7.59 0.52 5.35
CA PRO A 187 -7.75 0.64 6.80
C PRO A 187 -6.44 1.01 7.51
N LEU A 188 -5.28 0.53 7.03
CA LEU A 188 -3.98 0.93 7.60
C LEU A 188 -3.70 2.43 7.40
N GLY A 189 -4.06 2.99 6.24
CA GLY A 189 -3.95 4.43 5.96
C GLY A 189 -4.90 5.27 6.81
N TRP A 190 -6.09 4.75 7.12
CA TRP A 190 -7.00 5.40 8.06
C TRP A 190 -6.41 5.44 9.48
N LEU A 191 -5.87 4.31 9.96
CA LEU A 191 -5.17 4.24 11.26
C LEU A 191 -3.94 5.15 11.32
N ALA A 192 -3.30 5.40 10.17
CA ALA A 192 -2.17 6.31 10.03
C ALA A 192 -2.58 7.80 9.98
N GLY A 193 -3.87 8.12 10.07
CA GLY A 193 -4.37 9.49 10.00
C GLY A 193 -4.28 10.13 8.61
N LEU A 194 -4.18 9.34 7.54
CA LEU A 194 -4.01 9.88 6.17
C LEU A 194 -5.33 10.30 5.49
N GLY A 195 -6.47 9.87 6.04
CA GLY A 195 -7.77 10.10 5.43
C GLY A 195 -8.87 9.27 6.11
N HIS A 196 -10.08 9.37 5.57
CA HIS A 196 -11.25 8.64 6.07
C HIS A 196 -11.56 7.42 5.19
N ARG A 197 -11.98 6.30 5.80
CA ARG A 197 -12.41 5.11 5.04
C ARG A 197 -13.89 5.21 4.69
N GLY A 198 -14.18 5.52 3.42
CA GLY A 198 -15.57 5.65 2.93
C GLY A 198 -16.24 4.31 2.58
N PRO A 199 -17.55 4.33 2.22
CA PRO A 199 -18.31 3.13 1.85
C PRO A 199 -17.74 2.32 0.67
N ALA A 200 -17.05 3.00 -0.26
CA ALA A 200 -16.36 2.34 -1.37
C ALA A 200 -15.15 1.48 -0.95
N GLY A 201 -14.82 1.43 0.34
CA GLY A 201 -13.66 0.70 0.87
C GLY A 201 -12.31 1.37 0.57
N LEU A 202 -12.33 2.53 -0.08
CA LEU A 202 -11.15 3.34 -0.39
C LEU A 202 -10.88 4.37 0.71
N LEU A 203 -9.61 4.75 0.84
CA LEU A 203 -9.21 5.87 1.69
C LEU A 203 -9.46 7.18 0.95
N VAL A 204 -10.22 8.09 1.56
CA VAL A 204 -10.47 9.45 1.06
C VAL A 204 -9.54 10.40 1.80
N THR A 205 -8.55 10.93 1.09
CA THR A 205 -7.56 11.88 1.62
C THR A 205 -8.02 13.33 1.45
N PRO A 206 -7.58 14.28 2.30
CA PRO A 206 -7.99 15.69 2.18
C PRO A 206 -7.63 16.37 0.86
N ASP A 207 -6.46 16.10 0.30
CA ASP A 207 -5.95 16.81 -0.89
C ASP A 207 -6.31 16.14 -2.21
N HIS A 208 -6.54 14.82 -2.19
CA HIS A 208 -6.69 14.02 -3.41
C HIS A 208 -7.92 13.13 -3.42
N GLY A 209 -8.76 13.19 -2.38
CA GLY A 209 -9.91 12.31 -2.21
C GLY A 209 -9.48 10.84 -2.28
N PRO A 210 -10.25 9.96 -2.95
CA PRO A 210 -9.86 8.56 -3.16
C PRO A 210 -8.81 8.37 -4.27
N GLY A 211 -8.35 9.46 -4.90
CA GLY A 211 -7.43 9.47 -6.04
C GLY A 211 -5.97 9.20 -5.67
N VAL A 212 -5.70 8.27 -4.75
CA VAL A 212 -4.36 7.90 -4.29
C VAL A 212 -4.10 6.40 -4.41
N ARG A 213 -2.82 6.02 -4.46
CA ARG A 213 -2.35 4.66 -4.18
C ARG A 213 -1.59 4.63 -2.86
N LEU A 214 -1.65 3.49 -2.19
CA LEU A 214 -1.08 3.30 -0.85
C LEU A 214 0.00 2.21 -0.87
N ALA A 215 1.05 2.43 -0.08
CA ALA A 215 2.09 1.45 0.25
C ALA A 215 2.41 1.56 1.73
N ALA A 216 3.14 0.59 2.27
CA ALA A 216 3.61 0.63 3.65
C ALA A 216 5.08 0.20 3.74
N VAL A 217 5.78 0.69 4.74
CA VAL A 217 7.10 0.21 5.16
C VAL A 217 7.02 -0.18 6.63
N PHE A 218 7.22 -1.45 6.92
CA PHE A 218 7.21 -1.97 8.29
C PHE A 218 8.60 -1.89 8.88
N THR A 219 8.73 -1.37 10.10
CA THR A 219 10.03 -1.05 10.69
C THR A 219 10.14 -1.41 12.16
N SER A 220 11.37 -1.64 12.64
CA SER A 220 11.67 -1.90 14.05
C SER A 220 11.49 -0.68 14.95
N ILE A 221 11.28 0.53 14.41
CA ILE A 221 11.09 1.74 15.21
C ILE A 221 9.80 1.61 16.04
N GLU A 222 9.92 1.68 17.37
CA GLU A 222 8.83 1.55 18.34
C GLU A 222 8.20 2.89 18.71
N ASN A 223 8.98 3.98 18.63
CA ASN A 223 8.55 5.34 18.96
C ASN A 223 8.08 6.16 17.74
N LEU A 224 7.45 5.50 16.74
CA LEU A 224 6.81 6.22 15.64
C LEU A 224 5.72 7.17 16.17
N PRO A 225 5.50 8.34 15.55
CA PRO A 225 4.44 9.26 15.95
C PRO A 225 3.07 8.78 15.45
N PHE A 226 2.55 7.71 16.08
CA PHE A 226 1.32 7.03 15.69
C PHE A 226 0.10 7.96 15.67
N GLY A 227 -0.81 7.72 14.71
CA GLY A 227 -2.10 8.41 14.64
C GLY A 227 -2.01 9.90 14.28
N ARG A 228 -0.81 10.45 14.14
CA ARG A 228 -0.58 11.77 13.54
C ARG A 228 -0.45 11.62 12.02
N GLY A 229 -1.50 12.02 11.30
CA GLY A 229 -1.37 12.46 9.93
C GLY A 229 -0.97 13.94 9.87
N ASP A 230 -0.70 14.44 8.66
CA ASP A 230 -0.31 15.84 8.44
C ASP A 230 -1.38 16.84 8.94
N ASP A 231 -2.67 16.48 8.92
CA ASP A 231 -3.79 17.38 9.26
C ASP A 231 -5.04 16.62 9.78
N PRO A 232 -5.14 16.34 11.09
CA PRO A 232 -6.24 15.59 11.69
C PRO A 232 -7.62 16.23 11.50
N GLU A 233 -7.72 17.56 11.61
CA GLU A 233 -8.99 18.28 11.47
C GLU A 233 -9.56 18.15 10.06
N ARG A 234 -8.69 18.23 9.03
CA ARG A 234 -9.13 18.00 7.65
C ARG A 234 -9.61 16.56 7.45
N VAL A 235 -8.97 15.58 8.07
CA VAL A 235 -9.40 14.18 7.99
C VAL A 235 -10.77 13.97 8.62
N GLU A 236 -11.05 14.61 9.76
CA GLU A 236 -12.35 14.60 10.40
C GLU A 236 -13.43 15.20 9.49
N ARG A 237 -13.18 16.40 8.92
CA ARG A 237 -14.09 17.04 7.96
C ARG A 237 -14.38 16.17 6.73
N VAL A 238 -13.39 15.42 6.23
CA VAL A 238 -13.60 14.44 5.15
C VAL A 238 -14.54 13.33 5.59
N GLY A 239 -14.42 12.84 6.84
CA GLY A 239 -15.32 11.83 7.39
C GLY A 239 -16.76 12.31 7.53
N GLU A 240 -16.96 13.51 8.08
CA GLU A 240 -18.28 14.14 8.18
C GLU A 240 -18.94 14.26 6.81
N PHE A 241 -18.20 14.74 5.81
CA PHE A 241 -18.69 14.82 4.43
C PHE A 241 -19.03 13.43 3.87
N CYS A 242 -18.12 12.45 4.03
CA CYS A 242 -18.29 11.11 3.48
C CYS A 242 -19.53 10.40 4.05
N SER A 243 -19.84 10.61 5.34
CA SER A 243 -21.02 10.03 5.99
C SER A 243 -22.37 10.51 5.43
N LYS A 244 -22.40 11.70 4.81
CA LYS A 244 -23.60 12.33 4.25
C LYS A 244 -23.70 12.22 2.73
N CYS A 245 -22.57 12.08 2.03
CA CYS A 245 -22.49 12.21 0.57
C CYS A 245 -23.17 11.07 -0.20
N GLY A 246 -22.72 9.83 -0.06
CA GLY A 246 -23.29 8.68 -0.77
C GLY A 246 -22.98 8.54 -2.27
N LEU A 247 -22.37 9.54 -2.93
CA LEU A 247 -22.18 9.56 -4.39
C LEU A 247 -21.50 8.30 -4.97
N CYS A 248 -20.54 7.70 -4.26
CA CYS A 248 -19.89 6.46 -4.70
C CYS A 248 -20.81 5.22 -4.73
N ILE A 249 -21.90 5.24 -3.96
CA ILE A 249 -22.95 4.21 -3.95
C ILE A 249 -23.82 4.42 -5.19
N ASP A 250 -24.27 5.65 -5.41
CA ASP A 250 -25.24 5.99 -6.45
C ASP A 250 -24.64 5.89 -7.86
N GLU A 251 -23.38 6.30 -8.03
CA GLU A 251 -22.70 6.33 -9.33
C GLU A 251 -21.97 5.02 -9.68
N CYS A 252 -22.06 3.98 -8.83
CA CYS A 252 -21.34 2.73 -9.09
C CYS A 252 -21.96 2.00 -10.30
N PRO A 253 -21.27 1.86 -11.45
CA PRO A 253 -21.90 1.35 -12.68
C PRO A 253 -22.39 -0.10 -12.57
N VAL A 254 -21.80 -0.85 -11.65
CA VAL A 254 -22.10 -2.27 -11.39
C VAL A 254 -22.80 -2.49 -10.04
N GLY A 255 -23.16 -1.41 -9.33
CA GLY A 255 -23.85 -1.49 -8.03
C GLY A 255 -23.06 -2.24 -6.93
N ALA A 256 -21.73 -2.28 -7.01
CA ALA A 256 -20.87 -2.99 -6.08
C ALA A 256 -20.71 -2.29 -4.71
N VAL A 257 -20.84 -0.96 -4.67
CA VAL A 257 -20.75 -0.20 -3.42
C VAL A 257 -22.13 -0.17 -2.77
N LYS A 258 -22.23 -0.61 -1.51
CA LYS A 258 -23.47 -0.66 -0.74
C LYS A 258 -23.39 0.23 0.50
N ARG A 259 -24.54 0.79 0.92
CA ARG A 259 -24.62 1.61 2.15
C ARG A 259 -24.35 0.81 3.42
N LYS A 260 -24.73 -0.48 3.43
CA LYS A 260 -24.31 -1.47 4.42
C LYS A 260 -23.55 -2.59 3.69
N PRO A 261 -22.35 -2.97 4.13
CA PRO A 261 -21.66 -4.14 3.58
C PRO A 261 -22.55 -5.38 3.73
N THR A 262 -22.68 -6.18 2.67
CA THR A 262 -23.29 -7.51 2.78
C THR A 262 -22.30 -8.43 3.52
N PRO A 263 -22.77 -9.31 4.43
CA PRO A 263 -21.91 -10.28 5.12
C PRO A 263 -21.11 -11.16 4.16
#